data_AF-A0A6I2GJ67-F1
#
_entry.id   AF-A0A6I2GJ67-F1
#
_cell.length_a   1.000
_cell.length_b   1.000
_cell.length_c   1.000
_cell.angle_alpha   90.00
_cell.angle_beta   90.00
_cell.angle_gamma   90.00
#
_symmetry.space_group_name_H-M   'P 1'
#
loop_
_entity.id
_entity.type
_entity.pdbx_description
1 polymer ?
#
loop_
_entity_poly.entity_id
_entity_poly.type
_entity_poly.pdbx_seq_one_letter_code
_entity_poly.pdbx_strand_id
1 'polypeptide(L)'
;MSPQTRIIREFGNGTCRQTFEVLATDPDVLDLLTVYWFVDYVPGQASTDKLDLLAPSDRPERNDRATFVADLTAANSKLRAPGLHTVEAVLADRQLDLTTRQPSQQLGENPDGGAAIVLDEGYAVTYAWTVETVTGVCQ
;
A
#
# COMPACT_ATOMS: atom_id res chain seq x y z
N MET A 1 -1.07 -17.88 2.69
CA MET A 1 -0.70 -17.26 3.98
C MET A 1 0.11 -16.03 3.64
N SER A 2 -0.46 -14.84 3.85
CA SER A 2 0.25 -13.56 3.75
C SER A 2 1.48 -13.60 4.65
N PRO A 3 2.62 -12.99 4.30
CA PRO A 3 3.77 -13.01 5.18
C PRO A 3 3.44 -12.28 6.49
N GLN A 4 3.26 -13.03 7.58
CA GLN A 4 3.23 -12.48 8.94
C GLN A 4 4.58 -11.84 9.30
N THR A 5 5.65 -12.29 8.63
CA THR A 5 7.00 -11.77 8.79
C THR A 5 7.11 -10.42 8.09
N ARG A 6 7.26 -9.35 8.87
CA ARG A 6 7.50 -7.98 8.38
C ARG A 6 8.93 -7.76 7.84
N ILE A 7 9.78 -8.79 7.91
CA ILE A 7 11.17 -8.74 7.47
C ILE A 7 11.42 -9.95 6.57
N ILE A 8 11.61 -9.72 5.28
CA ILE A 8 12.03 -10.73 4.31
C ILE A 8 13.54 -10.63 4.18
N ARG A 9 14.24 -11.74 4.41
CA ARG A 9 15.71 -11.82 4.33
C ARG A 9 16.15 -12.64 3.13
N GLU A 10 17.33 -12.31 2.62
CA GLU A 10 17.99 -13.07 1.54
C GLU A 10 17.11 -13.28 0.30
N PHE A 11 16.25 -12.31 -0.05
CA PHE A 11 15.42 -12.41 -1.26
C PHE A 11 16.31 -12.42 -2.50
N GLY A 12 16.09 -13.37 -3.41
CA GLY A 12 17.01 -13.67 -4.52
C GLY A 12 17.91 -14.88 -4.30
N ASN A 13 18.09 -15.34 -3.05
CA ASN A 13 18.76 -16.59 -2.73
C ASN A 13 17.79 -17.78 -2.87
N GLY A 14 17.55 -18.22 -4.11
CA GLY A 14 16.67 -19.36 -4.42
C GLY A 14 15.17 -19.06 -4.43
N THR A 15 14.75 -17.87 -3.95
CA THR A 15 13.38 -17.36 -4.08
C THR A 15 13.36 -16.16 -5.01
N CYS A 16 12.77 -16.33 -6.20
CA CYS A 16 12.72 -15.26 -7.21
C CYS A 16 11.43 -14.44 -7.15
N ARG A 17 10.39 -14.96 -6.50
CA ARG A 17 9.07 -14.33 -6.44
C ARG A 17 8.57 -14.27 -5.00
N GLN A 18 8.15 -13.09 -4.57
CA GLN A 18 7.56 -12.85 -3.25
C GLN A 18 6.18 -12.21 -3.42
N THR A 19 5.18 -12.79 -2.74
CA THR A 19 3.84 -12.20 -2.68
C THR A 19 3.64 -11.53 -1.33
N PHE A 20 3.24 -10.27 -1.38
CA PHE A 20 2.79 -9.47 -0.25
C PHE A 20 1.28 -9.37 -0.33
N GLU A 21 0.61 -9.45 0.81
CA GLU A 21 -0.84 -9.42 0.85
C GLU A 21 -1.28 -8.62 2.07
N VAL A 22 -2.36 -7.85 1.91
CA VAL A 22 -3.05 -7.17 3.00
C VAL A 22 -4.47 -7.67 3.10
N LEU A 23 -4.94 -7.78 4.34
CA LEU A 23 -6.35 -7.97 4.66
C LEU A 23 -7.00 -6.59 4.74
N ALA A 24 -8.11 -6.40 4.06
CA ALA A 24 -8.84 -5.15 4.15
C ALA A 24 -9.74 -5.14 5.38
N THR A 25 -9.54 -4.13 6.21
CA THR A 25 -10.41 -3.81 7.34
C THR A 25 -11.04 -2.45 7.05
N ASP A 26 -12.36 -2.40 7.16
CA ASP A 26 -13.19 -1.22 6.97
C ASP A 26 -14.07 -1.03 8.21
N PRO A 27 -13.76 -0.07 9.10
CA PRO A 27 -14.57 0.14 10.30
C PRO A 27 -16.00 0.61 10.00
N ASP A 28 -16.21 1.32 8.89
CA ASP A 28 -17.47 2.00 8.58
C ASP A 28 -18.38 1.18 7.64
N VAL A 29 -17.81 0.14 7.04
CA VAL A 29 -18.43 -0.81 6.09
C VAL A 29 -19.03 -0.14 4.85
N LEU A 30 -19.21 -0.91 3.78
CA LEU A 30 -19.79 -0.47 2.50
C LEU A 30 -18.96 0.57 1.72
N ASP A 31 -17.74 0.87 2.14
CA ASP A 31 -16.87 1.78 1.39
C ASP A 31 -16.15 1.07 0.23
N LEU A 32 -15.86 1.78 -0.85
CA LEU A 32 -14.88 1.30 -1.81
C LEU A 32 -13.50 1.52 -1.19
N LEU A 33 -12.73 0.46 -0.97
CA LEU A 33 -11.37 0.61 -0.47
C LEU A 33 -10.37 0.55 -1.62
N THR A 34 -9.36 1.40 -1.54
CA THR A 34 -8.23 1.42 -2.47
C THR A 34 -6.96 1.04 -1.73
N VAL A 35 -6.17 0.12 -2.28
CA VAL A 35 -4.85 -0.24 -1.76
C VAL A 35 -3.77 0.26 -2.71
N TYR A 36 -2.93 1.16 -2.20
CA TYR A 36 -1.78 1.73 -2.90
C TYR A 36 -0.51 1.02 -2.48
N TRP A 37 0.23 0.48 -3.43
CA TRP A 37 1.50 -0.19 -3.17
C TRP A 37 2.67 0.73 -3.49
N PHE A 38 3.69 0.71 -2.64
CA PHE A 38 4.91 1.48 -2.83
C PHE A 38 6.11 0.59 -2.57
N VAL A 39 7.11 0.70 -3.43
CA VAL A 39 8.44 0.14 -3.22
C VAL A 39 9.43 1.30 -3.16
N ASP A 40 10.10 1.41 -2.02
CA ASP A 40 11.05 2.49 -1.69
C ASP A 40 10.43 3.88 -1.90
N TYR A 41 9.34 4.14 -1.18
CA TYR A 41 8.62 5.41 -1.26
C TYR A 41 9.53 6.61 -1.01
N VAL A 42 9.45 7.61 -1.89
CA VAL A 42 10.14 8.89 -1.76
C VAL A 42 9.12 10.01 -1.55
N PRO A 43 9.11 10.69 -0.38
CA PRO A 43 8.21 11.81 -0.13
C PRO A 43 8.28 12.88 -1.22
N GLY A 44 7.11 13.38 -1.64
CA GLY A 44 7.00 14.35 -2.73
C GLY A 44 6.95 13.76 -4.14
N GLN A 45 7.18 12.45 -4.32
CA GLN A 45 6.93 11.78 -5.61
C GLN A 45 5.47 11.32 -5.70
N ALA A 46 4.74 11.84 -6.69
CA ALA A 46 3.34 11.48 -6.92
C ALA A 46 3.20 10.18 -7.74
N SER A 47 3.71 9.06 -7.23
CA SER A 47 3.60 7.76 -7.91
C SER A 47 3.38 6.60 -6.96
N THR A 48 2.74 5.55 -7.46
CA THR A 48 2.52 4.26 -6.79
C THR A 48 2.96 3.16 -7.74
N ASP A 49 3.41 2.03 -7.20
CA ASP A 49 3.86 0.87 -7.98
C ASP A 49 2.70 0.00 -8.45
N LYS A 50 1.60 -0.01 -7.70
CA LYS A 50 0.38 -0.74 -8.04
C LYS A 50 -0.80 -0.19 -7.26
N LEU A 51 -1.98 -0.25 -7.87
CA LEU A 51 -3.25 0.03 -7.21
C LEU A 51 -4.16 -1.20 -7.31
N ASP A 52 -4.79 -1.57 -6.20
CA ASP A 52 -5.87 -2.55 -6.14
C ASP A 52 -7.15 -1.86 -5.62
N LEU A 53 -8.30 -2.19 -6.22
CA LEU A 53 -9.62 -1.76 -5.77
C LEU A 53 -10.33 -2.94 -5.10
N LEU A 54 -10.87 -2.71 -3.92
CA LEU A 54 -11.62 -3.71 -3.15
C LEU A 54 -13.06 -3.26 -3.04
N ALA A 55 -13.97 -4.06 -3.59
CA ALA A 55 -15.38 -3.74 -3.66
C ALA A 55 -15.99 -3.52 -2.25
N PRO A 56 -17.01 -2.65 -2.14
CA PRO A 56 -17.80 -2.50 -0.92
C PRO A 56 -18.24 -3.84 -0.32
N SER A 57 -18.19 -3.92 1.01
CA SER A 57 -18.57 -5.10 1.79
C SER A 57 -19.36 -4.67 3.02
N ASP A 58 -20.37 -5.44 3.40
CA ASP A 58 -21.17 -5.23 4.62
C ASP A 58 -20.46 -5.74 5.89
N ARG A 59 -19.21 -6.20 5.76
CA ARG A 59 -18.39 -6.74 6.84
C ARG A 59 -17.20 -5.84 7.13
N PRO A 60 -16.89 -5.58 8.42
CA PRO A 60 -15.72 -4.81 8.80
C PRO A 60 -14.41 -5.49 8.40
N GLU A 61 -14.31 -6.80 8.62
CA GLU A 61 -13.20 -7.59 8.08
C GLU A 61 -13.61 -8.18 6.74
N ARG A 62 -12.93 -7.76 5.66
CA ARG A 62 -13.18 -8.28 4.32
C ARG A 62 -12.38 -9.56 4.12
N ASN A 63 -13.00 -10.53 3.46
CA ASN A 63 -12.29 -11.74 3.02
C ASN A 63 -11.37 -11.47 1.83
N ASP A 64 -11.61 -10.36 1.14
CA ASP A 64 -10.90 -9.90 -0.04
C ASP A 64 -9.48 -9.45 0.35
N ARG A 65 -8.50 -9.79 -0.50
CA ARG A 65 -7.08 -9.48 -0.29
C ARG A 65 -6.56 -8.66 -1.46
N ALA A 66 -5.89 -7.57 -1.16
CA ALA A 66 -5.02 -6.94 -2.14
C ALA A 66 -3.65 -7.62 -2.10
N THR A 67 -3.04 -7.82 -3.27
CA THR A 67 -1.79 -8.57 -3.38
C THR A 67 -0.79 -7.81 -4.25
N PHE A 68 0.46 -7.70 -3.80
CA PHE A 68 1.56 -7.24 -4.63
C PHE A 68 2.57 -8.35 -4.83
N VAL A 69 2.97 -8.56 -6.07
CA VAL A 69 3.85 -9.67 -6.41
C VAL A 69 5.15 -9.11 -6.97
N ALA A 70 6.21 -9.22 -6.18
CA ALA A 70 7.55 -8.90 -6.62
C ALA A 70 8.18 -10.11 -7.31
N ASP A 71 8.72 -9.90 -8.51
CA ASP A 71 9.44 -10.90 -9.29
C ASP A 71 10.81 -10.36 -9.65
N LEU A 72 11.88 -10.94 -9.11
CA LEU A 72 13.26 -10.49 -9.34
C LEU A 72 13.74 -10.79 -10.76
N THR A 73 13.10 -11.73 -11.45
CA THR A 73 13.41 -12.04 -12.85
C THR A 73 12.88 -10.97 -13.81
N ALA A 74 11.92 -10.16 -13.36
CA ALA A 74 11.37 -9.06 -14.14
C ALA A 74 12.35 -7.88 -14.16
N ALA A 75 12.70 -7.41 -15.36
CA ALA A 75 13.70 -6.35 -15.55
C ALA A 75 13.33 -5.02 -14.87
N ASN A 76 12.03 -4.75 -14.69
CA ASN A 76 11.49 -3.54 -14.05
C ASN A 76 11.23 -3.70 -12.54
N SER A 77 11.61 -4.83 -11.94
CA SER A 77 11.43 -5.02 -10.50
C SER A 77 12.34 -4.09 -9.71
N LYS A 78 11.74 -3.17 -8.94
CA LYS A 78 12.48 -2.25 -8.06
C LYS A 78 13.27 -2.98 -6.97
N LEU A 79 12.81 -4.17 -6.57
CA LEU A 79 13.51 -5.03 -5.60
C LEU A 79 14.68 -5.81 -6.21
N ARG A 80 14.98 -5.65 -7.51
CA ARG A 80 16.03 -6.40 -8.21
C ARG A 80 17.45 -5.95 -7.81
N ALA A 81 17.62 -4.71 -7.37
CA ALA A 81 18.92 -4.28 -6.87
C ALA A 81 19.22 -4.98 -5.52
N PRO A 82 20.43 -5.50 -5.28
CA PRO A 82 20.81 -5.95 -3.95
C PRO A 82 20.79 -4.79 -2.95
N GLY A 83 20.25 -5.00 -1.76
CA GLY A 83 20.11 -3.97 -0.74
C GLY A 83 18.91 -4.16 0.18
N LEU A 84 18.69 -3.17 1.04
CA LEU A 84 17.48 -3.07 1.86
C LEU A 84 16.44 -2.22 1.15
N HIS A 85 15.24 -2.76 1.07
CA HIS A 85 14.08 -2.12 0.46
C HIS A 85 12.92 -2.07 1.45
N THR A 86 12.00 -1.15 1.21
CA THR A 86 10.71 -1.10 1.91
C THR A 86 9.58 -1.32 0.91
N VAL A 87 8.72 -2.28 1.20
CA VAL A 87 7.44 -2.45 0.50
C VAL A 87 6.35 -1.97 1.45
N GLU A 88 5.50 -1.06 0.99
CA GLU A 88 4.39 -0.53 1.77
C GLU A 88 3.08 -0.71 1.00
N ALA A 89 2.01 -0.99 1.73
CA ALA A 89 0.65 -0.94 1.24
C ALA A 89 -0.13 0.04 2.10
N VAL A 90 -0.72 1.07 1.48
CA VAL A 90 -1.62 2.02 2.15
C VAL A 90 -3.03 1.70 1.67
N LEU A 91 -3.85 1.19 2.57
CA LEU A 91 -5.29 1.00 2.36
C LEU A 91 -5.99 2.28 2.75
N ALA A 92 -6.87 2.80 1.90
CA ALA A 92 -7.68 3.99 2.17
C ALA A 92 -9.11 3.84 1.65
N ASP A 93 -10.06 4.46 2.34
CA ASP A 93 -11.47 4.61 1.93
C ASP A 93 -11.68 5.69 0.87
N ARG A 94 -10.70 6.58 0.73
CA ARG A 94 -10.69 7.71 -0.18
C ARG A 94 -9.41 7.75 -0.99
N GLN A 95 -9.42 8.62 -1.99
CA GLN A 95 -8.26 8.83 -2.83
C GLN A 95 -7.07 9.33 -1.98
N LEU A 96 -5.94 8.66 -2.10
CA LEU A 96 -4.71 9.06 -1.41
C LEU A 96 -3.99 10.15 -2.20
N ASP A 97 -3.57 11.21 -1.52
CA ASP A 97 -2.53 12.09 -2.04
C ASP A 97 -1.20 11.32 -2.02
N LEU A 98 -0.68 10.97 -3.20
CA LEU A 98 0.53 10.17 -3.33
C LEU A 98 1.80 10.88 -2.80
N THR A 99 1.78 12.21 -2.67
CA THR A 99 2.93 12.98 -2.17
C THR A 99 3.03 13.04 -0.66
N THR A 100 1.91 12.89 0.04
CA THR A 100 1.81 12.92 1.52
C THR A 100 1.36 11.59 2.12
N ARG A 101 0.81 10.70 1.28
CA ARG A 101 0.15 9.45 1.65
C ARG A 101 -0.98 9.64 2.65
N GLN A 102 -1.69 10.76 2.54
CA GLN A 102 -2.88 11.05 3.33
C GLN A 102 -4.13 10.89 2.47
N PRO A 103 -5.25 10.37 3.03
CA PRO A 103 -6.51 10.34 2.33
C PRO A 103 -7.01 11.76 2.06
N SER A 104 -7.71 11.95 0.95
CA SER A 104 -8.35 13.23 0.62
C SER A 104 -9.43 13.55 1.65
N GLN A 105 -9.39 14.75 2.21
CA GLN A 105 -10.41 15.23 3.15
C GLN A 105 -11.66 15.69 2.41
N GLN A 106 -12.83 15.44 2.99
CA GLN A 106 -14.07 16.08 2.57
C GLN A 106 -14.21 17.40 3.31
N LEU A 107 -14.32 18.49 2.54
CA LEU A 107 -14.46 19.85 3.07
C LEU A 107 -15.88 20.36 2.84
N GLY A 108 -16.41 21.07 3.84
CA GLY A 108 -17.66 21.81 3.78
C GLY A 108 -17.44 23.32 3.73
N GLU A 109 -18.43 24.04 3.22
CA GLU A 109 -18.41 25.50 3.24
C GLU A 109 -18.51 26.04 4.67
N ASN A 110 -17.72 27.06 4.99
CA ASN A 110 -17.84 27.77 6.24
C ASN A 110 -18.76 28.99 6.04
N PRO A 111 -19.94 29.04 6.70
CA PRO A 111 -20.90 30.14 6.52
C PRO A 111 -20.34 31.52 6.90
N ASP A 112 -19.34 31.55 7.79
CA ASP A 112 -18.72 32.79 8.27
C ASP A 112 -17.55 33.27 7.39
N GLY A 113 -17.33 32.62 6.23
CA GLY A 113 -16.24 32.97 5.31
C GLY A 113 -14.84 32.60 5.79
N GLY A 114 -14.74 31.86 6.89
CA GLY A 114 -13.48 31.33 7.44
C GLY A 114 -12.96 30.11 6.67
N ALA A 115 -11.93 29.46 7.22
CA ALA A 115 -11.41 28.21 6.65
C ALA A 115 -12.51 27.15 6.53
N ALA A 116 -12.46 26.35 5.46
CA ALA A 116 -13.40 25.27 5.22
C ALA A 116 -13.44 24.30 6.41
N ILE A 117 -14.63 23.77 6.71
CA ILE A 117 -14.83 22.84 7.82
C ILE A 117 -14.50 21.44 7.29
N VAL A 118 -13.61 20.71 7.97
CA VAL A 118 -13.37 19.29 7.65
C VAL A 118 -14.58 18.49 8.10
N LEU A 119 -15.33 17.93 7.14
CA LEU A 119 -16.50 17.11 7.41
C LEU A 119 -16.11 15.66 7.68
N ASP A 120 -15.03 15.20 7.04
CA ASP A 120 -14.51 13.85 7.18
C ASP A 120 -13.04 13.82 6.72
N GLU A 121 -12.17 13.31 7.59
CA GLU A 121 -10.72 13.23 7.35
C GLU A 121 -10.34 12.11 6.37
N GLY A 122 -11.23 11.15 6.14
CA GLY A 122 -10.92 9.87 5.50
C GLY A 122 -10.08 8.97 6.41
N TYR A 123 -10.03 7.70 6.06
CA TYR A 123 -9.34 6.66 6.79
C TYR A 123 -8.21 6.06 5.96
N ALA A 124 -7.06 5.81 6.60
CA ALA A 124 -5.98 5.06 5.99
C ALA A 124 -5.23 4.15 6.99
N VAL A 125 -4.82 2.97 6.52
CA VAL A 125 -3.96 2.03 7.26
C VAL A 125 -2.77 1.65 6.42
N THR A 126 -1.59 1.70 7.04
CA THR A 126 -0.33 1.33 6.41
C THR A 126 0.16 -0.02 6.90
N TYR A 127 0.50 -0.89 5.94
CA TYR A 127 1.24 -2.12 6.13
C TYR A 127 2.62 -1.96 5.51
N ALA A 128 3.66 -2.43 6.20
CA ALA A 128 5.03 -2.29 5.73
C ALA A 128 5.85 -3.55 5.96
N TRP A 129 6.72 -3.85 4.99
CA TRP A 129 7.71 -4.91 5.02
C TRP A 129 9.08 -4.36 4.68
N THR A 130 10.09 -4.79 5.42
CA THR A 130 11.49 -4.62 5.05
C THR A 130 11.94 -5.83 4.25
N VAL A 131 12.58 -5.62 3.10
CA VAL A 131 13.06 -6.68 2.22
C VAL A 131 14.56 -6.52 2.02
N GLU A 132 15.34 -7.50 2.43
CA GLU A 132 16.76 -7.60 2.12
C GLU A 132 16.91 -8.45 0.86
N THR A 133 17.22 -7.79 -0.25
CA THR A 133 17.55 -8.44 -1.52
C THR A 133 19.05 -8.71 -1.56
N VAL A 134 19.44 -9.93 -1.94
CA VAL A 134 20.85 -10.33 -2.13
C VAL A 134 21.09 -10.74 -3.57
N THR A 135 22.34 -10.62 -4.04
CA THR A 135 22.74 -11.20 -5.32
C THR A 135 22.58 -12.71 -5.26
N GLY A 136 21.82 -13.27 -6.21
CA GLY A 136 21.55 -14.70 -6.27
C GLY A 136 21.10 -15.15 -7.65
N VAL A 137 20.51 -16.34 -7.72
CA VAL A 137 20.18 -17.02 -8.99
C VAL A 137 19.03 -16.38 -9.78
N CYS A 138 18.39 -15.37 -9.21
CA CYS A 138 17.18 -14.74 -9.74
C CYS A 138 17.43 -13.42 -10.48
N GLN A 139 18.68 -12.97 -10.62
CA GLN A 139 19.08 -11.66 -11.14
C GLN A 139 20.14 -11.81 -12.24
#